data_AF-A0A7C7UMD0-F1
#
_entry.id   AF-A0A7C7UMD0-F1
#
_cell.length_a   1.000
_cell.length_b   1.000
_cell.length_c   1.000
_cell.angle_alpha   90.00
_cell.angle_beta   90.00
_cell.angle_gamma   90.00
#
_symmetry.space_group_name_H-M   'P 1'
#
loop_
_entity.id
_entity.type
_entity.pdbx_description
1 polymer ?
#
loop_
_entity_poly.entity_id
_entity_poly.type
_entity_poly.pdbx_seq_one_letter_code
_entity_poly.pdbx_strand_id
1 'polypeptide(L)' 'MSSNNRDEIKSAYRKKALKYHPDKGGNDCLFIKINEAHAELLQWIENPKYQRRRTLKTSWCYDASRRRWSPPYWDL' A
#
# COMPACT_ATOMS: atom_id res chain seq x y z
N MET A 1 -2.24 18.67 -7.94
CA MET A 1 -1.51 17.71 -7.06
C MET A 1 -1.11 16.42 -7.81
N SER A 2 -0.80 16.44 -9.11
CA SER A 2 -0.83 15.22 -9.95
C SER A 2 0.53 14.68 -10.43
N SER A 3 1.56 15.53 -10.57
CA SER A 3 2.87 15.14 -11.13
C SER A 3 3.76 14.41 -10.12
N ASN A 4 3.96 14.97 -8.92
CA ASN A 4 4.89 14.43 -7.92
C ASN A 4 4.58 12.98 -7.52
N ASN A 5 3.32 12.62 -7.29
CA ASN A 5 2.96 11.28 -6.82
C ASN A 5 3.31 10.18 -7.84
N ARG A 6 3.10 10.44 -9.14
CA ARG A 6 3.44 9.46 -10.19
C ARG A 6 4.95 9.28 -10.30
N ASP A 7 5.70 10.38 -10.21
CA ASP A 7 7.15 10.36 -10.32
C ASP A 7 7.81 9.68 -9.10
N GLU A 8 7.25 9.88 -7.91
CA GLU A 8 7.64 9.18 -6.68
C GLU A 8 7.42 7.67 -6.81
N ILE A 9 6.27 7.23 -7.30
CA ILE A 9 5.97 5.81 -7.50
C ILE A 9 6.89 5.19 -8.54
N LYS A 10 7.13 5.87 -9.68
CA LYS A 10 8.09 5.42 -10.69
C LYS A 10 9.52 5.36 -10.14
N SER A 11 9.91 6.32 -9.30
CA SER A 11 11.24 6.34 -8.65
C SER A 11 11.40 5.17 -7.68
N ALA A 12 10.40 4.93 -6.82
CA ALA A 12 10.38 3.81 -5.89
C ALA A 12 10.38 2.45 -6.60
N TYR A 13 9.61 2.31 -7.69
CA TYR A 13 9.59 1.13 -8.53
C TYR A 13 10.97 0.85 -9.12
N ARG A 14 11.61 1.83 -9.76
CA ARG A 14 12.96 1.68 -10.33
C ARG A 14 13.98 1.20 -9.30
N LYS A 15 13.96 1.76 -8.09
CA LYS A 15 14.86 1.35 -6.99
C LYS A 15 14.63 -0.11 -6.58
N LYS A 16 13.37 -0.53 -6.43
CA LYS A 16 13.03 -1.92 -6.05
C LYS A 16 13.30 -2.90 -7.20
N ALA A 17 12.92 -2.55 -8.42
CA ALA A 17 13.18 -3.34 -9.62
C ALA A 17 14.68 -3.63 -9.77
N LEU A 18 15.54 -2.60 -9.62
CA LEU A 18 17.00 -2.78 -9.69
C LEU A 18 17.53 -3.74 -8.62
N LYS A 19 16.95 -3.70 -7.41
CA LYS A 19 17.37 -4.53 -6.27
C LYS A 19 16.96 -6.00 -6.44
N TYR A 20 15.80 -6.26 -7.02
CA TYR A 20 15.22 -7.61 -7.10
C TYR A 20 15.20 -8.18 -8.53
N HIS A 21 15.88 -7.53 -9.48
CA HIS A 21 15.89 -7.96 -10.87
C HIS A 21 16.50 -9.37 -11.02
N PRO A 22 15.83 -10.31 -11.73
CA PRO A 22 16.32 -11.68 -11.93
C PRO A 22 17.73 -11.74 -12.52
N ASP A 23 18.00 -10.93 -13.56
CA ASP A 23 19.31 -10.88 -14.23
C ASP A 23 20.48 -10.46 -13.31
N LYS A 24 20.19 -9.87 -12.15
CA LYS A 24 21.20 -9.48 -11.14
C LYS A 24 21.29 -10.47 -9.97
N GLY A 25 20.70 -11.66 -10.11
CA GLY A 25 20.58 -12.63 -9.02
C GLY A 25 19.47 -12.29 -8.02
N GLY A 26 18.48 -11.50 -8.44
CA GLY A 26 17.29 -11.19 -7.66
C GLY A 26 16.29 -12.35 -7.59
N ASN A 27 15.10 -12.07 -7.06
CA ASN A 27 14.05 -13.07 -6.91
C ASN A 27 12.86 -12.73 -7.82
N ASP A 28 12.59 -13.61 -8.78
CA ASP A 28 11.56 -13.46 -9.80
C ASP A 28 10.18 -13.26 -9.18
N CYS A 29 9.83 -14.03 -8.16
CA CYS A 29 8.54 -13.92 -7.47
C CYS A 29 8.37 -12.55 -6.80
N LEU A 30 9.46 -11.99 -6.23
CA LEU A 30 9.42 -10.65 -5.66
C LEU A 30 9.32 -9.58 -6.75
N PHE A 31 10.01 -9.76 -7.87
CA PHE A 31 9.95 -8.83 -9.00
C PHE A 31 8.54 -8.75 -9.59
N ILE A 32 7.88 -9.90 -9.78
CA ILE A 32 6.48 -9.96 -10.23
C ILE A 32 5.57 -9.19 -9.27
N LYS A 33 5.66 -9.44 -7.96
CA LYS A 33 4.87 -8.71 -6.94
C LYS A 33 5.13 -7.20 -6.95
N ILE A 34 6.37 -6.78 -7.16
CA ILE A 34 6.72 -5.36 -7.26
C ILE A 34 6.07 -4.73 -8.49
N ASN A 35 6.05 -5.44 -9.62
CA ASN A 35 5.43 -4.98 -10.85
C ASN A 35 3.91 -4.89 -10.73
N GLU A 36 3.26 -5.90 -10.14
CA GLU A 36 1.82 -5.90 -9.83
C GLU A 36 1.45 -4.71 -8.93
N ALA A 37 2.16 -4.54 -7.82
CA ALA A 37 1.92 -3.43 -6.90
C ALA A 37 2.13 -2.06 -7.58
N HIS A 38 3.09 -1.94 -8.49
CA HIS A 38 3.30 -0.71 -9.26
C HIS A 38 2.11 -0.40 -10.18
N ALA A 39 1.58 -1.40 -10.89
CA ALA A 39 0.40 -1.24 -11.73
C ALA A 39 -0.84 -0.82 -10.92
N GLU A 40 -1.08 -1.49 -9.78
CA GLU A 40 -2.18 -1.16 -8.87
C GLU A 40 -2.07 0.28 -8.35
N LEU A 41 -0.88 0.71 -7.94
CA LEU A 41 -0.65 2.06 -7.44
C LEU A 41 -0.86 3.13 -8.51
N LEU A 42 -0.45 2.88 -9.75
CA LEU A 42 -0.70 3.80 -10.86
C LEU A 42 -2.21 3.94 -11.13
N GLN A 43 -2.95 2.83 -11.13
CA GLN A 43 -4.40 2.85 -11.27
C GLN A 43 -5.07 3.57 -10.10
N TRP A 44 -4.58 3.35 -8.87
CA TRP A 44 -5.12 3.97 -7.67
C TRP A 44 -4.93 5.49 -7.65
N ILE A 45 -3.84 6.02 -8.22
CA ILE A 45 -3.66 7.49 -8.33
C ILE A 45 -4.75 8.12 -9.20
N GLU A 46 -5.20 7.45 -10.26
CA GLU A 46 -6.28 7.98 -11.11
C GLU A 46 -7.63 7.98 -10.40
N ASN A 47 -7.87 7.01 -9.51
CA ASN A 47 -9.11 6.91 -8.73
C ASN A 47 -8.84 6.44 -7.29
N PRO A 48 -8.39 7.33 -6.39
CA PRO A 48 -7.98 6.96 -5.05
C PRO A 48 -9.21 6.59 -4.21
N LYS A 49 -9.35 5.29 -3.93
CA LYS A 49 -10.40 4.76 -3.04
C LYS A 49 -9.85 4.61 -1.63
N TYR A 50 -10.28 5.49 -0.73
CA TYR A 50 -9.93 5.42 0.68
C TYR A 50 -10.85 4.43 1.41
N GLN A 51 -10.29 3.32 1.86
CA GLN A 51 -10.99 2.43 2.77
C GLN A 51 -10.82 2.93 4.21
N ARG A 52 -11.88 3.51 4.78
CA ARG A 52 -11.96 3.73 6.23
C ARG A 52 -12.38 2.42 6.89
N ARG A 53 -11.43 1.59 7.28
CA ARG A 53 -11.75 0.47 8.20
C ARG A 53 -12.06 1.08 9.57
N ARG A 54 -13.27 0.85 10.07
CA ARG A 54 -13.71 1.37 11.37
C ARG A 54 -12.91 0.76 12.54
N THR A 55 -12.39 -0.45 12.36
CA THR A 55 -11.62 -1.16 13.38
C THR A 55 -10.66 -2.17 12.73
N LEU A 56 -9.44 -2.26 13.24
CA LEU A 56 -8.52 -3.36 12.96
C LEU A 56 -8.89 -4.55 13.85
N LYS A 57 -8.82 -5.78 13.31
CA LYS A 57 -9.23 -7.00 14.03
C LYS A 57 -8.51 -7.19 15.37
N THR A 58 -7.29 -6.68 15.49
CA THR A 58 -6.40 -6.93 16.63
C THR A 58 -5.94 -5.66 17.35
N SER A 59 -6.49 -4.47 17.03
CA SER A 59 -5.96 -3.22 17.58
C SER A 59 -7.04 -2.21 17.92
N TRP A 60 -6.86 -1.56 19.08
CA TRP A 60 -7.69 -0.45 19.53
C TRP A 60 -7.73 0.65 18.48
N CYS A 61 -8.92 1.14 18.18
CA CYS A 61 -9.13 2.16 17.16
C CYS A 61 -9.81 3.38 17.78
N TYR A 62 -9.19 4.55 17.63
CA TYR A 62 -9.78 5.79 18.12
C TYR A 62 -10.86 6.27 17.14
N ASP A 63 -12.11 6.32 17.61
CA ASP A 63 -13.23 6.90 16.86
C ASP A 63 -13.33 8.39 17.19
N ALA A 64 -12.82 9.22 16.28
CA ALA A 64 -12.85 10.67 16.42
C ALA A 64 -14.29 11.24 16.45
N SER A 65 -15.27 10.58 15.82
CA SER A 65 -16.66 11.05 15.80
C SER A 65 -17.33 10.91 17.16
N ARG A 66 -16.95 9.88 17.92
CA ARG A 66 -17.49 9.59 19.26
C ARG A 66 -16.54 9.98 20.39
N ARG A 67 -15.35 10.50 20.05
CA ARG A 67 -14.24 10.81 20.97
C ARG A 67 -13.95 9.67 21.95
N ARG A 68 -14.00 8.43 21.45
CA ARG A 68 -13.85 7.21 22.26
C ARG A 68 -12.99 6.19 21.54
N TRP A 69 -12.28 5.39 22.33
CA TRP A 69 -11.56 4.22 21.83
C TRP A 69 -12.54 3.05 21.64
N SER A 70 -12.53 2.45 20.46
CA SER A 70 -13.26 1.22 20.16
C SER A 70 -12.33 0.02 20.37
N PRO A 71 -12.77 -0.99 21.15
CA PRO A 71 -11.97 -2.19 21.36
C PRO A 71 -11.87 -3.03 20.07
N PRO A 72 -10.80 -3.82 19.89
CA PRO A 72 -10.75 -4.87 18.88
C PRO A 72 -11.89 -5.88 19.07
N TYR A 73 -12.44 -6.39 17.98
CA TYR A 73 -13.44 -7.45 18.01
C TYR A 73 -12.72 -8.80 18.09
N TRP A 74 -12.33 -9.22 19.30
CA TRP A 74 -11.67 -10.51 19.53
C TRP A 74 -12.63 -11.71 19.60
N ASP A 75 -13.97 -11.52 19.61
CA ASP A 75 -14.94 -12.62 19.69
C ASP A 75 -16.24 -12.34 18.88
N LEU A 76 -16.27 -12.71 17.59
CA LEU A 76 -17.49 -13.00 16.81
C LEU A 76 -17.26 -14.23 15.94
#